data_AF-A0A099LCZ3-F1
#
_entry.id   AF-A0A099LCZ3-F1
#
_cell.length_a   1.000
_cell.length_b   1.000
_cell.length_c   1.000
_cell.angle_alpha   90.00
_cell.angle_beta   90.00
_cell.angle_gamma   90.00
#
_symmetry.space_group_name_H-M   'P 1'
#
loop_
_entity.id
_entity.type
_entity.pdbx_description
1 polymer ?
#
loop_
_entity_poly.entity_id
_entity_poly.type
_entity_poly.pdbx_seq_one_letter_code
_entity_poly.pdbx_strand_id
1 'polypeptide(L)'
;MLSSIILSVLLSTGTPAVEPVAVETGGSKIRIQPVGGSKIRIQPTGGSKIRIQPTGGSKIRIQPTGGSKIRIQPTGGSKIRIQPTGGSKIRI
;
A
#
# COMPACT_ATOMS: atom_id res chain seq x y z
N MET A 1 18.34 14.75 -6.21
CA MET A 1 18.78 13.47 -5.60
C MET A 1 17.55 12.63 -5.30
N LEU A 2 17.39 11.49 -5.97
CA LEU A 2 16.24 10.60 -5.79
C LEU A 2 16.37 9.87 -4.45
N SER A 3 15.83 10.46 -3.39
CA SER A 3 15.75 9.84 -2.05
C SER A 3 14.94 8.55 -2.13
N SER A 4 15.65 7.43 -2.28
CA SER A 4 15.09 6.09 -2.17
C SER A 4 14.82 5.78 -0.70
N ILE A 5 13.75 6.35 -0.13
CA ILE A 5 13.29 5.96 1.20
C ILE A 5 12.56 4.62 1.04
N ILE A 6 13.21 3.53 1.45
CA ILE A 6 12.55 2.23 1.60
C ILE A 6 11.74 2.30 2.89
N LEU A 7 10.44 2.57 2.77
CA LEU A 7 9.53 2.53 3.91
C LEU A 7 9.01 1.09 4.09
N SER A 8 9.47 0.41 5.14
CA SER A 8 9.01 -0.92 5.55
C SER A 8 8.14 -0.77 6.80
N VAL A 9 6.84 -1.03 6.67
CA VAL A 9 5.89 -0.98 7.80
C VAL A 9 5.34 -2.38 8.05
N LEU A 10 5.59 -2.91 9.26
CA LEU A 10 4.92 -4.10 9.79
C LEU A 10 3.82 -3.63 10.72
N LEU A 11 2.57 -4.02 10.44
CA LEU A 11 1.43 -3.69 11.31
C LEU A 11 1.00 -4.97 12.04
N SER A 12 1.27 -5.04 13.35
CA SER A 12 0.87 -6.12 14.26
C SER A 12 -0.31 -5.65 15.10
N THR A 13 -1.48 -6.26 14.96
CA THR A 13 -2.72 -5.75 15.57
C THR A 13 -3.06 -6.44 16.89
N GLY A 14 -3.03 -5.66 17.97
CA GLY A 14 -3.78 -5.92 19.22
C GLY A 14 -4.92 -4.93 19.46
N THR A 15 -5.19 -3.99 18.55
CA THR A 15 -6.19 -2.93 18.75
C THR A 15 -7.11 -2.78 17.52
N PRO A 16 -8.44 -2.59 17.72
CA PRO A 16 -9.42 -2.48 16.63
C PRO A 16 -9.36 -1.16 15.84
N ALA A 17 -8.40 -0.29 16.14
CA ALA A 17 -8.24 1.03 15.53
C ALA A 17 -6.77 1.26 15.16
N VAL A 18 -6.30 0.59 14.11
CA VAL A 18 -5.02 0.95 13.49
C VAL A 18 -5.23 2.22 12.67
N GLU A 19 -4.51 3.27 13.02
CA GLU A 19 -4.48 4.54 12.31
C GLU A 19 -4.23 4.32 10.80
N PRO A 20 -4.89 5.07 9.91
CA PRO A 20 -4.62 4.97 8.49
C PRO A 20 -3.16 5.39 8.24
N VAL A 21 -2.29 4.44 7.92
CA VAL A 21 -0.95 4.75 7.41
C VAL A 21 -1.14 5.43 6.06
N ALA A 22 -1.07 6.76 6.06
CA ALA A 22 -1.10 7.60 4.86
C ALA A 22 0.34 7.82 4.39
N VAL A 23 0.66 7.22 3.24
CA VAL A 23 1.98 7.37 2.61
C VAL A 23 1.81 8.15 1.31
N GLU A 24 2.44 9.32 1.26
CA GLU A 24 2.60 10.15 0.06
C GLU A 24 4.05 10.08 -0.40
N THR A 25 4.28 9.52 -1.59
CA THR A 25 5.63 9.35 -2.12
C THR A 25 5.66 9.52 -3.63
N GLY A 26 6.64 10.26 -4.15
CA GLY A 26 7.01 10.27 -5.57
C GLY A 26 8.37 9.59 -5.75
N GLY A 27 8.48 8.67 -6.71
CA GLY A 27 9.75 7.97 -7.00
C GLY A 27 10.21 6.94 -5.97
N SER A 28 9.35 6.51 -5.04
CA SER A 28 9.76 5.64 -3.92
C SER A 28 9.39 4.16 -4.10
N LYS A 29 10.09 3.31 -3.34
CA LYS A 29 9.74 1.87 -3.17
C LYS A 29 9.12 1.65 -1.80
N ILE A 30 7.88 1.17 -1.78
CA ILE A 30 7.12 0.91 -0.54
C ILE A 30 6.88 -0.60 -0.40
N ARG A 31 7.12 -1.15 0.79
CA ARG A 31 6.74 -2.53 1.15
C ARG A 31 5.94 -2.55 2.45
N ILE A 32 4.72 -3.08 2.39
CA ILE A 32 3.81 -3.14 3.55
C ILE A 32 3.35 -4.58 3.77
N GLN A 33 3.38 -5.03 5.03
CA GLN A 33 3.02 -6.39 5.46
C GLN A 33 2.07 -6.30 6.66
N PRO A 34 0.77 -6.03 6.45
CA PRO A 34 -0.19 -5.95 7.54
C PRO A 34 -0.68 -7.34 7.95
N VAL A 35 -1.00 -7.51 9.23
CA VAL A 35 -1.53 -8.76 9.79
C VAL A 35 -2.80 -8.45 10.56
N GLY A 36 -3.94 -9.03 10.18
CA GLY A 36 -5.22 -8.95 10.91
C GLY A 36 -5.80 -7.52 11.05
N GLY A 37 -7.13 -7.37 11.01
CA GLY A 37 -7.85 -6.13 11.32
C GLY A 37 -7.41 -4.80 10.63
N SER A 38 -6.52 -4.83 9.65
CA SER A 38 -5.73 -3.65 9.26
C SER A 38 -6.45 -2.79 8.23
N LYS A 39 -6.31 -1.46 8.35
CA LYS A 39 -6.79 -0.49 7.34
C LYS A 39 -5.60 0.30 6.79
N ILE A 40 -5.39 0.24 5.47
CA ILE A 40 -4.26 0.91 4.80
C ILE A 40 -4.78 1.88 3.74
N ARG A 41 -4.21 3.10 3.67
CA ARG A 41 -4.49 4.07 2.61
C ARG A 41 -3.20 4.64 2.01
N ILE A 42 -2.91 4.36 0.74
CA ILE A 42 -1.67 4.83 0.08
C ILE A 42 -2.01 5.77 -1.08
N GLN A 43 -1.28 6.88 -1.20
CA GLN A 43 -1.46 7.88 -2.26
C GLN A 43 -0.12 8.17 -2.95
N PRO A 44 0.43 7.21 -3.73
CA PRO A 44 1.70 7.43 -4.39
C PRO A 44 1.55 8.38 -5.59
N THR A 45 2.60 9.15 -5.87
CA THR A 45 2.76 9.93 -7.08
C THR A 45 3.85 9.31 -7.98
N GLY A 46 4.02 9.83 -9.19
CA GLY A 46 4.79 9.23 -10.29
C GLY A 46 6.15 8.59 -9.92
N GLY A 47 6.48 7.49 -10.59
CA GLY A 47 7.69 6.70 -10.39
C GLY A 47 7.61 5.66 -9.27
N SER A 48 6.49 5.58 -8.53
CA SER A 48 6.39 4.75 -7.34
C SER A 48 6.26 3.24 -7.63
N LYS A 49 6.88 2.41 -6.78
CA LYS A 49 6.73 0.95 -6.78
C LYS A 49 6.24 0.49 -5.41
N ILE A 50 5.06 -0.10 -5.34
CA ILE A 50 4.41 -0.53 -4.11
C ILE A 50 4.26 -2.05 -4.11
N ARG A 51 4.66 -2.70 -3.01
CA ARG A 51 4.36 -4.10 -2.73
C ARG A 51 3.62 -4.25 -1.39
N ILE A 52 2.44 -4.88 -1.41
CA ILE A 52 1.64 -5.13 -0.20
C ILE A 52 1.38 -6.63 -0.07
N GLN A 53 1.63 -7.20 1.10
CA GLN A 53 1.36 -8.61 1.41
C GLN A 53 0.53 -8.71 2.70
N PRO A 54 -0.79 -8.51 2.62
CA PRO A 54 -1.64 -8.63 3.80
C PRO A 54 -1.86 -10.09 4.18
N THR A 55 -1.84 -10.35 5.49
CA THR A 55 -2.20 -11.65 6.08
C THR A 55 -3.47 -11.47 6.93
N GLY A 56 -4.50 -12.27 6.68
CA GLY A 56 -5.79 -12.19 7.36
C GLY A 56 -6.70 -11.03 6.90
N GLY A 57 -7.59 -10.58 7.79
CA GLY A 57 -8.58 -9.54 7.53
C GLY A 57 -7.96 -8.16 7.26
N SER A 58 -7.92 -7.68 6.01
CA SER A 58 -7.36 -6.36 5.68
C SER A 58 -8.27 -5.53 4.76
N LYS A 59 -8.30 -4.21 4.97
CA LYS A 59 -8.92 -3.24 4.05
C LYS A 59 -7.83 -2.32 3.49
N ILE A 60 -7.60 -2.38 2.19
CA ILE A 60 -6.54 -1.64 1.51
C ILE A 60 -7.17 -0.68 0.49
N ARG A 61 -6.85 0.62 0.58
CA ARG A 61 -7.20 1.64 -0.41
C ARG A 61 -5.94 2.25 -1.00
N ILE A 62 -5.82 2.29 -2.33
CA ILE A 62 -4.68 2.88 -3.02
C ILE A 62 -5.19 3.87 -4.08
N GLN A 63 -4.64 5.08 -4.09
CA GLN A 63 -5.01 6.15 -5.02
C GLN A 63 -3.75 6.69 -5.70
N PRO A 64 -3.18 5.96 -6.67
CA PRO A 64 -1.97 6.40 -7.33
C PRO A 64 -2.26 7.53 -8.33
N THR A 65 -1.40 8.53 -8.35
CA THR A 65 -1.41 9.60 -9.36
C THR A 65 -0.16 9.48 -10.24
N GLY A 66 -0.34 9.40 -11.56
CA GLY A 66 0.74 9.23 -12.53
C GLY A 66 1.32 7.81 -12.60
N GLY A 67 2.59 7.71 -12.99
CA GLY A 67 3.27 6.43 -13.25
C GLY A 67 3.53 5.58 -12.01
N SER A 68 2.68 4.59 -11.70
CA SER A 68 2.87 3.72 -10.51
C SER A 68 2.87 2.24 -10.87
N LYS A 69 3.68 1.44 -10.17
CA LYS A 69 3.63 -0.04 -10.20
C LYS A 69 3.17 -0.56 -8.85
N ILE A 70 2.04 -1.23 -8.79
CA ILE A 70 1.43 -1.74 -7.56
C ILE A 70 1.32 -3.26 -7.66
N ARG A 71 1.87 -3.97 -6.67
CA ARG A 71 1.73 -5.42 -6.51
C ARG A 71 1.15 -5.74 -5.14
N ILE A 72 0.00 -6.39 -5.10
CA ILE A 72 -0.61 -6.90 -3.87
C ILE A 72 -0.52 -8.42 -3.89
N GLN A 73 -0.46 -9.08 -2.73
CA GLN A 73 -0.43 -10.54 -2.56
C GLN A 73 -1.16 -10.87 -1.25
N PRO A 74 -2.50 -10.95 -1.27
CA PRO A 74 -3.25 -11.23 -0.06
C PRO A 74 -3.17 -12.71 0.32
N THR A 75 -2.97 -12.97 1.61
CA THR A 75 -3.05 -14.28 2.23
C THR A 75 -4.21 -14.25 3.23
N GLY A 76 -5.44 -14.52 2.76
CA GLY A 76 -6.67 -14.44 3.55
C GLY A 76 -7.64 -13.33 3.12
N GLY A 77 -8.64 -13.02 3.95
CA GLY A 77 -9.75 -12.12 3.62
C GLY A 77 -9.33 -10.65 3.48
N SER A 78 -9.04 -10.20 2.26
CA SER A 78 -8.68 -8.80 1.99
C SER A 78 -9.72 -8.10 1.11
N LYS A 79 -10.14 -6.89 1.51
CA LYS A 79 -10.89 -5.95 0.67
C LYS A 79 -9.93 -4.92 0.10
N ILE A 80 -9.73 -4.95 -1.22
CA ILE A 80 -8.78 -4.09 -1.92
C ILE A 80 -9.54 -3.14 -2.85
N ARG A 81 -9.28 -1.84 -2.73
CA ARG A 81 -9.81 -0.79 -3.62
C ARG A 81 -8.66 0.04 -4.19
N ILE A 82 -8.55 0.08 -5.52
CA ILE A 82 -7.51 0.86 -6.21
C ILE A 82 -8.18 1.81 -7.19
N GLN A 83 -7.86 3.09 -7.10
CA GLN A 83 -8.39 4.16 -7.96
C GLN A 83 -7.24 4.94 -8.58
N PRO A 84 -6.70 4.49 -9.72
CA PRO A 84 -5.59 5.16 -10.36
C PRO A 84 -6.04 6.39 -11.16
N THR A 85 -5.29 7.46 -11.05
CA THR A 85 -5.39 8.64 -11.91
C THR A 85 -4.10 8.73 -12.74
N GLY A 86 -4.13 8.20 -13.95
CA GLY A 86 -2.96 8.13 -14.87
C GLY A 86 -2.38 6.71 -15.04
N GLY A 87 -1.16 6.63 -15.57
CA GLY A 87 -0.53 5.37 -15.99
C GLY A 87 -0.12 4.46 -14.82
N SER A 88 -1.05 3.63 -14.33
CA SER A 88 -0.77 2.66 -13.28
C SER A 88 -0.74 1.23 -13.79
N LYS A 89 0.27 0.46 -13.40
CA LYS A 89 0.33 -1.01 -13.57
C LYS A 89 -0.04 -1.66 -12.25
N ILE A 90 -1.14 -2.38 -12.23
CA ILE A 90 -1.70 -3.01 -11.02
C ILE A 90 -1.70 -4.52 -11.19
N ARG A 91 -1.17 -5.22 -10.18
CA ARG A 91 -1.27 -6.67 -10.03
C ARG A 91 -1.74 -6.97 -8.61
N ILE A 92 -2.76 -7.81 -8.47
CA ILE A 92 -3.28 -8.30 -7.19
C ILE A 92 -2.99 -9.79 -7.10
#